data_AF-A0A2E3CYG5-F1
#
_entry.id   AF-A0A2E3CYG5-F1
#
_cell.length_a   1.000
_cell.length_b   1.000
_cell.length_c   1.000
_cell.angle_alpha   90.00
_cell.angle_beta   90.00
_cell.angle_gamma   90.00
#
_symmetry.space_group_name_H-M   'P 1'
#
loop_
_entity.id
_entity.type
_entity.pdbx_description
1 polymer ?
#
loop_
_entity_poly.entity_id
_entity_poly.type
_entity_poly.pdbx_seq_one_letter_code
_entity_poly.pdbx_strand_id
1 'polypeptide(L)'
;MRTLLISDLHLEDQRPDITRAFFYLLDQFQGAVERLFILGDFFEIWLGDDALTPTAQQVAARLQQFGDAGCSVFIMRGNRDFLLGEQFAEKCGAKLIDEPYFVELAGRQCLLMHGDSLCTDDKLYMDFRKMVRNPAWQKEFLSKPLDERIAFGKQARNQSQEDAKDKTYEILDVNQDEVLNVFREHRVPLFIHGHTHRPDRHQINIDKSNYERIVLGDWHRQGWYLIADEAELELRSFEFPG
;
A
#
# COMPACT_ATOMS: atom_id res chain seq x y z
N MET A 1 13.64 -13.70 -11.75
CA MET A 1 13.74 -12.44 -10.98
C MET A 1 12.81 -12.50 -9.79
N ARG A 2 13.33 -12.38 -8.56
CA ARG A 2 12.51 -12.53 -7.34
C ARG A 2 11.99 -11.17 -6.86
N THR A 3 10.67 -11.05 -6.68
CA THR A 3 9.98 -9.79 -6.33
C THR A 3 9.08 -9.98 -5.11
N LEU A 4 9.20 -9.08 -4.14
CA LEU A 4 8.36 -9.03 -2.94
C LEU A 4 7.31 -7.92 -3.08
N LEU A 5 6.07 -8.17 -2.67
CA LEU A 5 5.03 -7.14 -2.59
C LEU A 5 4.36 -7.18 -1.21
N ILE A 6 4.16 -6.00 -0.62
CA ILE A 6 3.52 -5.79 0.69
C ILE A 6 2.64 -4.53 0.64
N SER A 7 1.70 -4.38 1.56
CA SER A 7 0.88 -3.16 1.76
C SER A 7 0.27 -3.16 3.16
N ASP A 8 -0.40 -2.07 3.53
CA ASP A 8 -1.26 -2.00 4.71
C ASP A 8 -0.52 -2.38 6.01
N LEU A 9 0.70 -1.85 6.15
CA LEU A 9 1.51 -2.06 7.34
C LEU A 9 1.04 -1.18 8.49
N HIS A 10 0.62 0.06 8.18
CA HIS A 10 0.22 1.05 9.18
C HIS A 10 1.30 1.30 10.25
N LEU A 11 2.56 1.46 9.83
CA LEU A 11 3.68 1.71 10.73
C LEU A 11 3.46 2.99 11.56
N GLU A 12 3.62 2.88 12.88
CA GLU A 12 3.53 3.99 13.84
C GLU A 12 4.38 3.72 15.08
N ASP A 13 4.77 4.78 15.80
CA ASP A 13 5.60 4.67 17.00
C ASP A 13 4.94 3.85 18.12
N GLN A 14 3.61 3.79 18.14
CA GLN A 14 2.82 3.07 19.13
C GLN A 14 2.73 1.55 18.84
N ARG A 15 3.14 1.11 17.64
CA ARG A 15 3.13 -0.30 17.20
C ARG A 15 4.53 -0.79 16.80
N PRO A 16 5.50 -0.76 17.74
CA PRO A 16 6.87 -1.21 17.45
C PRO A 16 6.94 -2.70 17.08
N ASP A 17 5.94 -3.49 17.45
CA ASP A 17 5.79 -4.88 17.04
C ASP A 17 5.71 -5.03 15.51
N ILE A 18 4.94 -4.16 14.83
CA ILE A 18 4.84 -4.17 13.37
C ILE A 18 6.18 -3.76 12.73
N THR A 19 6.83 -2.72 13.26
CA THR A 19 8.16 -2.29 12.77
C THR A 19 9.19 -3.40 12.89
N ARG A 20 9.21 -4.14 14.02
CA ARG A 20 10.09 -5.31 14.19
C ARG A 20 9.77 -6.42 13.20
N ALA A 21 8.49 -6.72 12.98
CA ALA A 21 8.08 -7.72 11.98
C ALA A 21 8.51 -7.31 10.56
N PHE A 22 8.40 -6.02 10.21
CA PHE A 22 8.84 -5.52 8.92
C PHE A 22 10.35 -5.67 8.75
N PHE A 23 11.13 -5.30 9.76
CA PHE A 23 12.59 -5.46 9.71
C PHE A 23 13.00 -6.93 9.64
N TYR A 24 12.31 -7.80 10.37
CA TYR A 24 12.50 -9.24 10.27
C TYR A 24 12.24 -9.74 8.84
N LEU A 25 11.17 -9.29 8.17
CA LEU A 25 10.92 -9.63 6.77
C LEU A 25 12.07 -9.17 5.87
N LEU A 26 12.55 -7.94 6.04
CA LEU A 26 13.69 -7.43 5.27
C LEU A 26 14.95 -8.27 5.51
N ASP A 27 15.22 -8.69 6.75
CA ASP A 27 16.36 -9.57 7.08
C ASP A 27 16.26 -10.91 6.33
N GLN A 28 15.06 -11.51 6.27
CA GLN A 28 14.87 -12.81 5.59
C GLN A 28 15.13 -12.74 4.09
N PHE A 29 14.91 -11.59 3.46
CA PHE A 29 15.01 -11.42 2.01
C PHE A 29 16.20 -10.58 1.55
N GLN A 30 17.06 -10.13 2.47
CA GLN A 30 18.19 -9.25 2.14
C GLN A 30 19.13 -9.94 1.14
N GLY A 31 19.36 -9.28 -0.01
CA GLY A 31 20.16 -9.83 -1.11
C GLY A 31 19.53 -11.01 -1.86
N ALA A 32 18.31 -11.43 -1.50
CA ALA A 32 17.60 -12.55 -2.11
C ALA A 32 16.45 -12.13 -3.03
N VAL A 33 16.06 -10.85 -3.01
CA VAL A 33 15.03 -10.27 -3.88
C VAL A 33 15.57 -9.06 -4.64
N GLU A 34 15.19 -8.96 -5.91
CA GLU A 34 15.64 -7.89 -6.81
C GLU A 34 14.72 -6.66 -6.73
N ARG A 35 13.46 -6.86 -6.34
CA ARG A 35 12.45 -5.79 -6.25
C ARG A 35 11.58 -5.95 -5.02
N LEU A 36 11.25 -4.83 -4.37
CA LEU A 36 10.24 -4.72 -3.31
C LEU A 36 9.23 -3.66 -3.72
N PHE A 37 7.95 -4.03 -3.80
CA PHE A 37 6.83 -3.09 -3.97
C PHE A 37 6.06 -2.93 -2.67
N ILE A 38 5.84 -1.68 -2.25
CA ILE A 38 5.02 -1.32 -1.10
C ILE A 38 3.77 -0.61 -1.65
N LEU A 39 2.61 -1.28 -1.62
CA LEU A 39 1.38 -0.85 -2.31
C LEU A 39 0.45 0.00 -1.42
N GLY A 40 1.00 1.06 -0.83
CA GLY A 40 0.26 2.01 0.00
C GLY A 40 0.00 1.56 1.43
N ASP A 41 -0.44 2.53 2.24
CA ASP A 41 -0.71 2.38 3.68
C ASP A 41 0.50 1.78 4.42
N PHE A 42 1.68 2.27 4.05
CA PHE A 42 2.93 1.91 4.69
C PHE A 42 3.01 2.48 6.10
N PHE A 43 2.49 3.70 6.29
CA PHE A 43 2.40 4.38 7.58
C PHE A 43 0.94 4.62 7.96
N GLU A 44 0.62 4.57 9.26
CA GLU A 44 -0.74 4.84 9.78
C GLU A 44 -1.19 6.27 9.46
N ILE A 45 -0.24 7.20 9.37
CA ILE A 45 -0.46 8.59 8.94
C ILE A 45 0.81 9.20 8.35
N TRP A 46 0.65 9.97 7.27
CA TRP A 46 1.72 10.82 6.74
C TRP A 46 1.30 12.28 6.66
N LEU A 47 2.01 13.16 7.37
CA LEU A 47 1.70 14.60 7.43
C LEU A 47 2.58 15.45 6.50
N GLY A 48 3.55 14.83 5.83
CA GLY A 48 4.55 15.47 4.99
C GLY A 48 5.97 15.03 5.37
N ASP A 49 6.86 15.05 4.38
CA ASP A 49 8.24 14.57 4.55
C ASP A 49 9.09 15.43 5.50
N ASP A 50 8.62 16.64 5.84
CA ASP A 50 9.22 17.53 6.82
C ASP A 50 8.90 17.14 8.28
N ALA A 51 7.98 16.20 8.48
CA ALA A 51 7.46 15.80 9.78
C ALA A 51 7.68 14.30 10.09
N LEU A 52 8.87 13.77 9.76
CA LEU A 52 9.19 12.36 9.96
C LEU A 52 9.14 11.96 11.44
N THR A 53 8.40 10.90 11.74
CA THR A 53 8.42 10.23 13.06
C THR A 53 9.73 9.47 13.27
N PRO A 54 10.10 9.15 14.54
CA PRO A 54 11.20 8.23 14.83
C PRO A 54 11.10 6.90 14.06
N THR A 55 9.91 6.29 14.00
CA THR A 55 9.69 5.06 13.21
C THR A 55 9.98 5.29 11.73
N ALA A 56 9.48 6.37 11.13
CA ALA A 56 9.74 6.67 9.71
C ALA A 56 11.24 6.85 9.42
N GLN A 57 11.99 7.48 10.32
CA GLN A 57 13.44 7.64 10.18
C GLN A 57 14.18 6.28 10.22
N GLN A 58 13.80 5.39 11.14
CA GLN A 58 14.37 4.05 11.22
C GLN A 58 14.05 3.22 9.98
N VAL A 59 12.80 3.29 9.51
CA VAL A 59 12.32 2.61 8.31
C VAL A 59 13.07 3.07 7.07
N ALA A 60 13.28 4.38 6.90
CA ALA A 60 14.05 4.91 5.78
C ALA A 60 15.48 4.36 5.77
N ALA A 61 16.16 4.38 6.93
CA ALA A 61 17.50 3.83 7.05
C ALA A 61 17.56 2.32 6.75
N ARG A 62 16.56 1.55 7.21
CA ARG A 62 16.51 0.10 6.95
C ARG A 62 16.22 -0.20 5.48
N LEU A 63 15.32 0.54 4.83
CA LEU A 63 15.04 0.41 3.41
C LEU A 63 16.26 0.78 2.55
N GLN A 64 16.99 1.84 2.91
CA GLN A 64 18.23 2.20 2.22
C GLN A 64 19.25 1.04 2.28
N GLN A 65 19.47 0.46 3.47
CA GLN A 65 20.37 -0.69 3.61
C GLN A 65 19.89 -1.92 2.82
N PHE A 66 18.59 -2.14 2.75
CA PHE A 66 18.00 -3.22 1.97
C PHE A 66 18.21 -2.99 0.46
N GLY A 67 18.09 -1.74 0.01
CA GLY A 67 18.38 -1.34 -1.37
C GLY A 67 19.86 -1.45 -1.73
N ASP A 68 20.75 -1.03 -0.83
CA ASP A 68 22.21 -1.15 -0.98
C ASP A 68 22.66 -2.62 -1.13
N ALA A 69 21.86 -3.56 -0.62
CA ALA A 69 22.08 -5.01 -0.81
C ALA A 69 21.60 -5.54 -2.18
N GLY A 70 21.21 -4.67 -3.10
CA GLY A 70 20.87 -5.00 -4.48
C GLY A 70 19.38 -5.02 -4.82
N CYS A 71 18.50 -4.57 -3.91
CA CYS A 71 17.06 -4.53 -4.15
C CYS A 71 16.59 -3.16 -4.67
N SER A 72 15.76 -3.13 -5.71
CA SER A 72 15.05 -1.93 -6.11
C SER A 72 13.75 -1.79 -5.30
N VAL A 73 13.64 -0.73 -4.49
CA VAL A 73 12.45 -0.47 -3.67
C VAL A 73 11.51 0.49 -4.38
N PHE A 74 10.22 0.17 -4.43
CA PHE A 74 9.17 0.99 -5.02
C PHE A 74 8.07 1.23 -3.99
N ILE A 75 7.67 2.49 -3.81
CA ILE A 75 6.63 2.88 -2.87
C ILE A 75 5.47 3.48 -3.66
N MET A 76 4.28 2.96 -3.42
CA MET A 76 3.02 3.53 -3.87
C MET A 76 2.32 4.18 -2.67
N ARG A 77 1.57 5.25 -2.92
CA ARG A 77 0.83 5.97 -1.89
C ARG A 77 -0.54 5.34 -1.66
N GLY A 78 -0.87 5.05 -0.40
CA GLY A 78 -2.21 4.64 0.03
C GLY A 78 -3.07 5.81 0.49
N ASN A 79 -4.16 5.51 1.18
CA ASN A 79 -5.08 6.51 1.72
C ASN A 79 -4.66 7.06 3.08
N ARG A 80 -3.69 6.45 3.76
CA ARG A 80 -3.11 6.96 5.01
C ARG A 80 -1.87 7.83 4.79
N ASP A 81 -1.14 7.54 3.72
CA ASP A 81 0.16 8.13 3.40
C ASP A 81 0.20 8.81 2.02
N PHE A 82 -0.94 9.32 1.55
CA PHE A 82 -1.08 10.04 0.26
C PHE A 82 -0.22 11.32 0.13
N LEU A 83 0.37 11.82 1.21
CA LEU A 83 1.30 12.95 1.20
C LEU A 83 2.77 12.54 1.15
N LEU A 84 3.08 11.24 1.13
CA LEU A 84 4.45 10.75 1.03
C LEU A 84 5.10 11.26 -0.26
N GLY A 85 6.21 11.95 -0.10
CA GLY A 85 6.88 12.68 -1.17
C GLY A 85 8.24 12.08 -1.56
N GLU A 86 8.87 12.77 -2.51
CA GLU A 86 10.18 12.40 -3.03
C GLU A 86 11.29 12.48 -1.98
N GLN A 87 11.20 13.40 -1.01
CA GLN A 87 12.27 13.53 0.00
C GLN A 87 12.35 12.30 0.90
N PHE A 88 11.20 11.71 1.25
CA PHE A 88 11.19 10.45 1.98
C PHE A 88 11.59 9.27 1.10
N ALA A 89 11.10 9.20 -0.14
CA ALA A 89 11.49 8.14 -1.08
C ALA A 89 13.01 8.12 -1.30
N GLU A 90 13.64 9.29 -1.49
CA GLU A 90 15.09 9.46 -1.61
C GLU A 90 15.83 8.97 -0.35
N LYS A 91 15.33 9.30 0.86
CA LYS A 91 15.92 8.80 2.11
C LYS A 91 15.87 7.28 2.25
N CYS A 92 14.92 6.63 1.60
CA CYS A 92 14.78 5.18 1.57
C CYS A 92 15.60 4.51 0.46
N GLY A 93 16.19 5.28 -0.46
CA GLY A 93 16.73 4.74 -1.71
C GLY A 93 15.64 4.14 -2.61
N ALA A 94 14.39 4.59 -2.46
CA ALA A 94 13.23 4.06 -3.13
C ALA A 94 12.76 4.95 -4.27
N LYS A 95 12.01 4.36 -5.20
CA LYS A 95 11.28 5.07 -6.25
C LYS A 95 9.81 5.21 -5.87
N LEU A 96 9.28 6.42 -5.94
CA LEU A 96 7.85 6.64 -5.83
C LEU A 96 7.15 6.24 -7.14
N ILE A 97 6.06 5.49 -7.03
CA ILE A 97 5.23 5.04 -8.16
C ILE A 97 3.78 5.44 -7.94
N ASP A 98 3.09 5.73 -9.04
CA ASP A 98 1.67 6.08 -9.02
C ASP A 98 0.81 4.87 -9.39
N GLU A 99 -0.41 4.82 -8.86
CA GLU A 99 -1.44 3.88 -9.34
C GLU A 99 -2.18 4.46 -10.56
N PRO A 100 -2.50 3.65 -11.59
CA PRO A 100 -2.06 2.26 -11.77
C PRO A 100 -0.58 2.13 -12.18
N TYR A 101 0.09 1.10 -11.67
CA TYR A 101 1.47 0.77 -12.07
C TYR A 101 1.52 -0.60 -12.77
N PHE A 102 2.25 -0.70 -13.88
CA PHE A 102 2.37 -1.93 -14.67
C PHE A 102 3.75 -2.57 -14.50
N VAL A 103 3.76 -3.88 -14.26
CA VAL A 103 4.98 -4.67 -14.06
C VAL A 103 4.79 -6.10 -14.59
N GLU A 104 5.87 -6.81 -14.85
CA GLU A 104 5.82 -8.25 -15.09
C GLU A 104 6.22 -9.03 -13.84
N LEU A 105 5.40 -10.02 -13.46
CA LEU A 105 5.60 -10.94 -12.33
C LEU A 105 5.31 -12.37 -12.78
N ALA A 106 6.22 -13.31 -12.51
CA ALA A 106 6.08 -14.73 -12.89
C ALA A 106 5.63 -14.92 -14.36
N GLY A 107 6.23 -14.15 -15.29
CA GLY A 107 5.92 -14.17 -16.72
C GLY A 107 4.55 -13.59 -17.12
N ARG A 108 3.82 -12.96 -16.19
CA ARG A 108 2.51 -12.34 -16.44
C ARG A 108 2.61 -10.82 -16.31
N GLN A 109 2.00 -10.12 -17.26
CA GLN A 109 1.74 -8.69 -17.09
C GLN A 109 0.82 -8.50 -15.88
N CYS A 110 1.13 -7.53 -15.04
CA CYS A 110 0.49 -7.29 -13.77
C CYS A 110 0.21 -5.81 -13.56
N LEU A 111 -0.99 -5.52 -13.09
CA LEU A 111 -1.43 -4.21 -12.63
C LEU A 111 -1.28 -4.13 -11.11
N LEU A 112 -0.71 -3.05 -10.60
CA LEU A 112 -0.61 -2.75 -9.18
C LEU A 112 -1.39 -1.48 -8.87
N MET A 113 -2.18 -1.51 -7.80
CA MET A 113 -2.87 -0.36 -7.23
C MET A 113 -2.84 -0.46 -5.71
N HIS A 114 -3.17 0.62 -5.00
CA HIS A 114 -3.42 0.51 -3.58
C HIS A 114 -4.77 -0.18 -3.33
N GLY A 115 -5.80 0.20 -4.11
CA GLY A 115 -7.10 -0.49 -4.14
C GLY A 115 -8.27 0.34 -3.60
N ASP A 116 -7.99 1.43 -2.91
CA ASP A 116 -9.00 2.36 -2.36
C ASP A 116 -9.85 3.04 -3.45
N SER A 117 -9.31 3.23 -4.64
CA SER A 117 -10.05 3.73 -5.80
C SER A 117 -11.16 2.80 -6.30
N LEU A 118 -11.13 1.52 -5.92
CA LEU A 118 -12.13 0.51 -6.29
C LEU A 118 -13.36 0.55 -5.40
N CYS A 119 -13.29 1.19 -4.22
CA CYS A 119 -14.37 1.25 -3.23
C CYS A 119 -15.40 2.33 -3.59
N THR A 120 -15.91 2.28 -4.84
CA THR A 120 -16.70 3.36 -5.44
C THR A 120 -18.10 3.51 -4.81
N ASP A 121 -18.56 2.53 -4.04
CA ASP A 121 -19.83 2.59 -3.30
C ASP A 121 -19.75 3.50 -2.06
N ASP A 122 -18.54 3.70 -1.50
CA ASP A 122 -18.30 4.65 -0.42
C ASP A 122 -18.14 6.07 -0.96
N LYS A 123 -19.28 6.72 -1.28
CA LYS A 123 -19.29 8.06 -1.90
C LYS A 123 -18.59 9.12 -1.05
N LEU A 124 -18.74 9.07 0.27
CA LEU A 124 -18.08 10.01 1.19
C LEU A 124 -16.56 9.83 1.15
N TYR A 125 -16.10 8.57 1.14
CA TYR A 125 -14.68 8.28 0.96
C TYR A 125 -14.17 8.76 -0.41
N MET A 126 -14.92 8.53 -1.48
CA MET A 126 -14.52 8.96 -2.83
C MET A 126 -14.41 10.48 -2.97
N ASP A 127 -15.30 11.24 -2.32
CA ASP A 127 -15.21 12.71 -2.27
C ASP A 127 -13.99 13.17 -1.47
N PHE A 128 -13.74 12.54 -0.31
CA PHE A 128 -12.53 12.79 0.48
C PHE A 128 -11.26 12.47 -0.32
N ARG A 129 -11.21 11.31 -0.96
CA ARG A 129 -10.09 10.87 -1.83
C ARG A 129 -9.83 11.89 -2.93
N LYS A 130 -10.88 12.35 -3.62
CA LYS A 130 -10.76 13.38 -4.67
C LYS A 130 -10.18 14.70 -4.14
N MET A 131 -10.58 15.11 -2.94
CA MET A 131 -10.04 16.30 -2.28
C MET A 131 -8.55 16.12 -1.93
N VAL A 132 -8.18 15.05 -1.23
CA VAL A 132 -6.81 14.89 -0.71
C VAL A 132 -5.78 14.51 -1.78
N ARG A 133 -6.24 14.01 -2.93
CA ARG A 133 -5.39 13.77 -4.12
C ARG A 133 -5.28 14.99 -5.04
N ASN A 134 -5.97 16.10 -4.75
CA ASN A 134 -5.84 17.33 -5.53
C ASN A 134 -4.50 18.03 -5.22
N PRO A 135 -3.63 18.30 -6.22
CA PRO A 135 -2.32 18.91 -5.97
C PRO A 135 -2.36 20.30 -5.33
N ALA A 136 -3.39 21.10 -5.62
CA ALA A 136 -3.55 22.42 -5.00
C ALA A 136 -3.92 22.27 -3.52
N TRP A 137 -4.80 21.33 -3.19
CA TRP A 137 -5.13 21.00 -1.80
C TRP A 137 -3.90 20.48 -1.05
N GLN A 138 -3.13 19.56 -1.63
CA GLN A 138 -1.92 19.01 -1.00
C GLN A 138 -0.89 20.12 -0.75
N LYS A 139 -0.67 21.01 -1.72
CA LYS A 139 0.23 22.15 -1.57
C LYS A 139 -0.22 23.11 -0.46
N GLU A 140 -1.51 23.43 -0.40
CA GLU A 140 -2.05 24.26 0.68
C GLU A 140 -1.90 23.57 2.03
N PHE A 141 -2.30 22.31 2.14
CA PHE A 141 -2.22 21.53 3.36
C PHE A 141 -0.79 21.42 3.90
N LEU A 142 0.17 21.09 3.04
CA LEU A 142 1.58 21.00 3.40
C LEU A 142 2.21 22.35 3.77
N SER A 143 1.60 23.47 3.39
CA SER A 143 2.04 24.81 3.81
C SER A 143 1.59 25.19 5.23
N LYS A 144 0.65 24.44 5.82
CA LYS A 144 0.13 24.72 7.17
C LYS A 144 1.14 24.32 8.25
N PRO A 145 1.12 24.99 9.43
CA PRO A 145 1.88 24.57 10.60
C PRO A 145 1.64 23.10 10.93
N LEU A 146 2.67 22.41 11.44
CA LEU A 146 2.59 20.98 11.74
C LEU A 146 1.44 20.65 12.72
N ASP A 147 1.20 21.49 13.72
CA ASP A 147 0.10 21.28 14.68
C ASP A 147 -1.28 21.25 14.02
N GLU A 148 -1.50 22.08 12.99
CA GLU A 148 -2.76 22.06 12.21
C GLU A 148 -2.89 20.78 11.39
N ARG A 149 -1.79 20.32 10.78
CA ARG A 149 -1.76 19.05 10.04
C ARG A 149 -2.01 17.85 10.95
N ILE A 150 -1.43 17.85 12.16
CA ILE A 150 -1.68 16.84 13.20
C ILE A 150 -3.16 16.86 13.61
N ALA A 151 -3.74 18.03 13.85
CA ALA A 151 -5.14 18.16 14.23
C ALA A 151 -6.08 17.61 13.14
N PHE A 152 -5.81 17.95 11.88
CA PHE A 152 -6.54 17.40 10.73
C PHE A 152 -6.42 15.87 10.67
N GLY A 153 -5.22 15.33 10.81
CA GLY A 153 -4.98 13.89 10.82
C GLY A 153 -5.79 13.14 11.88
N LYS A 154 -5.81 13.67 13.11
CA LYS A 154 -6.63 13.13 14.21
C LYS A 154 -8.12 13.20 13.91
N GLN A 155 -8.59 14.33 13.37
CA GLN A 155 -9.99 14.50 13.03
C GLN A 155 -10.42 13.53 11.92
N ALA A 156 -9.64 13.42 10.84
CA ALA A 156 -9.91 12.52 9.72
C ALA A 156 -9.97 11.05 10.19
N ARG A 157 -9.05 10.65 11.07
CA ARG A 157 -9.06 9.30 11.68
C ARG A 157 -10.32 9.07 12.50
N ASN A 158 -10.67 9.99 13.39
CA ASN A 158 -11.86 9.86 14.23
C ASN A 158 -13.13 9.77 13.36
N GLN A 159 -13.26 10.64 12.34
CA GLN A 159 -14.40 10.62 11.43
C GLN A 159 -14.47 9.30 10.66
N SER A 160 -13.33 8.82 10.13
CA SER A 160 -13.26 7.54 9.43
C SER A 160 -13.69 6.36 10.31
N GLN A 161 -13.26 6.35 11.58
CA GLN A 161 -13.64 5.31 12.55
C GLN A 161 -15.12 5.37 12.92
N GLU A 162 -15.71 6.56 13.06
CA GLU A 162 -17.15 6.69 13.31
C GLU A 162 -17.95 6.27 12.06
N ASP A 163 -17.60 6.75 10.88
CA ASP A 163 -18.28 6.42 9.62
C ASP A 163 -18.23 4.92 9.31
N ALA A 164 -17.13 4.25 9.65
CA ALA A 164 -16.96 2.81 9.44
C ALA A 164 -17.91 1.95 10.30
N LYS A 165 -18.42 2.45 11.44
CA LYS A 165 -19.34 1.69 12.31
C LYS A 165 -20.72 1.51 11.67
N ASP A 166 -21.14 2.48 10.85
CA ASP A 166 -22.46 2.50 10.24
C ASP A 166 -22.46 1.92 8.81
N LYS A 167 -21.29 1.59 8.26
CA LYS A 167 -21.12 1.03 6.91
C LYS A 167 -21.18 -0.49 6.92
N THR A 168 -21.80 -1.06 5.88
CA THR A 168 -21.81 -2.51 5.69
C THR A 168 -20.48 -3.01 5.13
N TYR A 169 -20.23 -4.30 5.31
CA TYR A 169 -19.06 -5.00 4.78
C TYR A 169 -18.88 -4.84 3.26
N GLU A 170 -20.00 -4.77 2.53
CA GLU A 170 -20.05 -4.62 1.06
C GLU A 170 -19.66 -3.20 0.63
N ILE A 171 -20.06 -2.17 1.38
CA ILE A 171 -19.72 -0.77 1.06
C ILE A 171 -18.22 -0.49 1.26
N LEU A 172 -17.60 -1.18 2.22
CA LEU A 172 -16.18 -1.03 2.54
C LEU A 172 -15.26 -1.94 1.70
N ASP A 173 -15.83 -2.81 0.85
CA ASP A 173 -15.04 -3.62 -0.08
C ASP A 173 -14.90 -2.93 -1.44
N VAL A 174 -14.14 -3.57 -2.32
CA VAL A 174 -14.13 -3.20 -3.74
C VAL A 174 -15.51 -3.40 -4.36
N ASN A 175 -15.93 -2.42 -5.18
CA ASN A 175 -17.08 -2.60 -6.04
C ASN A 175 -16.73 -3.61 -7.15
N GLN A 176 -17.53 -4.67 -7.29
CA GLN A 176 -17.22 -5.76 -8.22
C GLN A 176 -17.29 -5.32 -9.68
N ASP A 177 -18.21 -4.41 -10.04
CA ASP A 177 -18.28 -3.88 -11.41
C ASP A 177 -17.04 -3.05 -11.73
N GLU A 178 -16.51 -2.31 -10.75
CA GLU A 178 -15.27 -1.55 -10.92
C GLU A 178 -14.06 -2.47 -11.12
N VAL A 179 -13.97 -3.57 -10.37
CA VAL A 179 -12.95 -4.60 -10.62
C VAL A 179 -13.04 -5.15 -12.04
N LEU A 180 -14.25 -5.45 -12.53
CA LEU A 180 -14.44 -5.93 -13.91
C LEU A 180 -14.06 -4.85 -14.93
N ASN A 181 -14.33 -3.57 -14.66
CA ASN A 181 -13.97 -2.45 -15.53
C ASN A 181 -12.45 -2.31 -15.65
N VAL A 182 -11.72 -2.41 -14.54
CA VAL A 182 -10.24 -2.40 -14.52
C VAL A 182 -9.67 -3.48 -15.45
N PHE A 183 -10.20 -4.71 -15.39
CA PHE A 183 -9.78 -5.78 -16.29
C PHE A 183 -10.14 -5.51 -17.76
N ARG A 184 -11.34 -4.98 -18.04
CA ARG A 184 -11.77 -4.65 -19.41
C ARG A 184 -10.92 -3.52 -20.02
N GLU A 185 -10.60 -2.52 -19.22
CA GLU A 185 -9.83 -1.34 -19.62
C GLU A 185 -8.37 -1.70 -19.89
N HIS A 186 -7.69 -2.29 -18.91
CA HIS A 186 -6.25 -2.53 -19.00
C HIS A 186 -5.90 -3.86 -19.68
N ARG A 187 -6.82 -4.83 -19.68
CA ARG A 187 -6.64 -6.17 -20.29
C ARG A 187 -5.40 -6.90 -19.78
N VAL A 188 -5.08 -6.71 -18.51
CA VAL A 188 -3.94 -7.32 -17.83
C VAL A 188 -4.38 -8.59 -17.09
N PRO A 189 -3.70 -9.74 -17.25
CA PRO A 189 -4.15 -11.03 -16.69
C PRO A 189 -4.03 -11.13 -15.16
N LEU A 190 -3.33 -10.21 -14.51
CA LEU A 190 -3.08 -10.20 -13.07
C LEU A 190 -3.28 -8.79 -12.52
N PHE A 191 -4.02 -8.67 -11.42
CA PHE A 191 -4.22 -7.44 -10.68
C PHE A 191 -3.92 -7.66 -9.20
N ILE A 192 -3.05 -6.84 -8.60
CA ILE A 192 -2.68 -6.92 -7.19
C ILE A 192 -2.98 -5.59 -6.51
N HIS A 193 -3.63 -5.63 -5.34
CA HIS A 193 -3.89 -4.46 -4.51
C HIS A 193 -3.95 -4.81 -3.02
N GLY A 194 -4.00 -3.79 -2.16
CA GLY A 194 -4.17 -3.89 -0.72
C GLY A 194 -5.51 -3.31 -0.27
N HIS A 195 -5.46 -2.38 0.71
CA HIS A 195 -6.53 -1.52 1.22
C HIS A 195 -7.67 -2.22 1.97
N THR A 196 -8.22 -3.28 1.41
CA THR A 196 -9.43 -3.93 1.96
C THR A 196 -9.15 -4.79 3.19
N HIS A 197 -7.87 -5.09 3.47
CA HIS A 197 -7.42 -5.94 4.57
C HIS A 197 -8.01 -7.37 4.52
N ARG A 198 -8.29 -7.87 3.32
CA ARG A 198 -8.94 -9.17 3.05
C ARG A 198 -8.04 -10.02 2.16
N PRO A 199 -6.90 -10.55 2.68
CA PRO A 199 -5.95 -11.29 1.86
C PRO A 199 -6.60 -12.51 1.21
N ASP A 200 -6.66 -12.53 -0.12
CA ASP A 200 -7.28 -13.61 -0.89
C ASP A 200 -6.85 -13.57 -2.36
N ARG A 201 -7.14 -14.66 -3.10
CA ARG A 201 -6.91 -14.80 -4.54
C ARG A 201 -8.24 -15.09 -5.22
N HIS A 202 -8.69 -14.16 -6.06
CA HIS A 202 -9.96 -14.26 -6.76
C HIS A 202 -9.73 -14.56 -8.25
N GLN A 203 -10.29 -15.66 -8.72
CA GLN A 203 -10.33 -15.98 -10.15
C GLN A 203 -11.52 -15.26 -10.80
N ILE A 204 -11.27 -14.58 -11.90
CA ILE A 204 -12.25 -13.72 -12.58
C ILE A 204 -12.35 -14.15 -14.04
N ASN A 205 -13.56 -14.44 -14.51
CA ASN A 205 -13.81 -14.87 -15.88
C ASN A 205 -14.57 -13.78 -16.64
N ILE A 206 -13.97 -13.24 -17.70
CA ILE A 206 -14.58 -12.21 -18.56
C ILE A 206 -14.39 -12.63 -20.00
N ASP A 207 -15.47 -12.75 -20.77
CA ASP A 207 -15.44 -13.03 -22.22
C ASP A 207 -14.55 -14.22 -22.65
N LYS A 208 -14.54 -15.29 -21.83
CA LYS A 208 -13.72 -16.52 -21.99
C LYS A 208 -12.22 -16.35 -21.70
N SER A 209 -11.81 -15.21 -21.18
CA SER A 209 -10.48 -14.97 -20.63
C SER A 209 -10.50 -15.11 -19.11
N ASN A 210 -9.43 -15.71 -18.57
CA ASN A 210 -9.23 -15.90 -17.14
C ASN A 210 -8.27 -14.82 -16.63
N TYR A 211 -8.71 -14.14 -15.60
CA TYR A 211 -8.00 -13.09 -14.89
C TYR A 211 -7.86 -13.48 -13.42
N GLU A 212 -6.91 -12.88 -12.73
CA GLU A 212 -6.73 -13.07 -11.29
C GLU A 212 -6.57 -11.73 -10.60
N ARG A 213 -7.30 -11.56 -9.50
CA ARG A 213 -7.12 -10.46 -8.55
C ARG A 213 -6.55 -11.03 -7.25
N ILE A 214 -5.44 -10.49 -6.78
CA ILE A 214 -4.83 -10.85 -5.50
C ILE A 214 -4.90 -9.65 -4.57
N VAL A 215 -5.40 -9.90 -3.36
CA VAL A 215 -5.47 -8.91 -2.30
C VAL A 215 -4.36 -9.20 -1.30
N LEU A 216 -3.55 -8.20 -0.99
CA LEU A 216 -2.53 -8.28 0.05
C LEU A 216 -3.17 -8.14 1.45
N GLY A 217 -2.52 -8.72 2.45
CA GLY A 217 -3.01 -8.70 3.84
C GLY A 217 -2.43 -7.54 4.64
N ASP A 218 -3.20 -7.09 5.62
CA ASP A 218 -2.77 -6.07 6.58
C ASP A 218 -1.95 -6.66 7.72
N TRP A 219 -1.13 -5.81 8.34
CA TRP A 219 -0.19 -6.24 9.37
C TRP A 219 -0.70 -6.03 10.79
N HIS A 220 -2.01 -5.97 11.03
CA HIS A 220 -2.49 -5.72 12.41
C HIS A 220 -2.14 -6.85 13.39
N ARG A 221 -2.11 -8.12 12.92
CA ARG A 221 -1.91 -9.32 13.77
C ARG A 221 -0.74 -10.21 13.35
N GLN A 222 -0.44 -10.25 12.06
CA GLN A 222 0.59 -11.10 11.47
C GLN A 222 1.13 -10.40 10.23
N GLY A 223 2.35 -10.72 9.81
CA GLY A 223 2.92 -10.13 8.60
C GLY A 223 2.41 -10.85 7.36
N TRP A 224 2.26 -10.10 6.27
CA TRP A 224 1.85 -10.62 4.96
C TRP A 224 2.79 -10.14 3.86
N TYR A 225 3.03 -11.02 2.91
CA TYR A 225 3.74 -10.66 1.68
C TYR A 225 3.34 -11.57 0.54
N LEU A 226 3.43 -11.05 -0.67
CA LEU A 226 3.36 -11.81 -1.91
C LEU A 226 4.78 -11.95 -2.44
N ILE A 227 5.19 -13.18 -2.73
CA ILE A 227 6.48 -13.46 -3.37
C ILE A 227 6.24 -13.97 -4.78
N ALA A 228 6.89 -13.31 -5.74
CA ALA A 228 6.93 -13.73 -7.13
C ALA A 228 8.34 -14.19 -7.48
N ASP A 229 8.48 -15.36 -8.08
CA ASP A 229 9.72 -15.80 -8.72
C ASP A 229 9.52 -15.98 -10.24
N GLU A 230 10.28 -16.88 -10.88
CA GLU A 230 10.20 -17.09 -12.33
C GLU A 230 8.85 -17.67 -12.78
N ALA A 231 8.18 -18.46 -11.95
CA ALA A 231 6.94 -19.15 -12.33
C ALA A 231 5.87 -19.13 -11.23
N GLU A 232 6.26 -18.93 -9.97
CA GLU A 232 5.39 -19.00 -8.83
C GLU A 232 5.03 -17.60 -8.32
N LEU A 233 3.78 -17.50 -7.85
CA LEU A 233 3.24 -16.30 -7.23
C LEU A 233 2.45 -16.76 -6.00
N GLU A 234 2.98 -16.48 -4.82
CA GLU A 234 2.46 -17.01 -3.56
C GLU A 234 2.20 -15.92 -2.53
N LEU A 235 0.95 -15.84 -2.08
CA LEU A 235 0.54 -14.99 -0.97
C LEU A 235 0.80 -15.76 0.33
N ARG A 236 1.70 -15.24 1.17
CA ARG A 236 2.15 -15.88 2.40
C ARG A 236 1.95 -14.96 3.60
N SER A 237 1.78 -15.58 4.77
CA SER A 237 1.77 -14.90 6.05
C SER A 237 2.83 -15.47 6.99
N PHE A 238 3.22 -14.70 8.00
CA PHE A 238 4.11 -15.13 9.06
C PHE A 238 3.74 -14.47 10.40
N GLU A 239 3.95 -15.18 11.50
CA GLU A 239 3.75 -14.62 12.84
C GLU A 239 4.83 -13.58 13.14
N PHE A 240 4.48 -12.58 13.94
CA PHE A 240 5.45 -11.59 14.38
C PHE A 240 6.57 -12.25 15.20
N PRO A 241 7.83 -11.83 15.00
CA PRO A 241 8.91 -12.29 15.86
C PRO A 241 8.64 -11.85 17.30
N GLY A 242 8.90 -12.77 18.25
CA GLY A 242 8.77 -12.52 19.69
C GLY A 242 9.74 -11.47 20.23
#